data_AF-A0A937XL76-F1
#
_entry.id   AF-A0A937XL76-F1
#
_cell.length_a   1.000
_cell.length_b   1.000
_cell.length_c   1.000
_cell.angle_alpha   90.00
_cell.angle_beta   90.00
_cell.angle_gamma   90.00
#
_symmetry.space_group_name_H-M   'P 1'
#
loop_
_entity.id
_entity.type
_entity.pdbx_description
1 polymer ?
#
loop_
_entity_poly.entity_id
_entity_poly.type
_entity_poly.pdbx_seq_one_letter_code
_entity_poly.pdbx_strand_id
1 'polypeptide(L)'
;CSAEQRLANLRAARRMPELDVVRAQVAQAAAARTLSETQLAQQEKLFAGGFISRAAIDQARANHERDMARVAEAEAQGRVAQLTLGREAEIRAAAAEVEAARAALAQGDWRLGQRRISAPRAAPMLVQDTYFNEGEWVPAGRPVVSLLPEGNVKVRFFVTERQLGGIRQGDPVSVSCDGCGSAIPATISFISRQSGYTPPII
;
A
#
# COMPACT_ATOMS: atom_id res chain seq x y z
N CYS A 1 5.11 -13.20 1.84
CA CYS A 1 4.41 -12.97 3.13
C CYS A 1 3.17 -13.89 3.23
N SER A 2 2.71 -14.31 4.42
CA SER A 2 1.56 -15.23 4.56
C SER A 2 0.26 -14.66 3.97
N ALA A 3 0.06 -13.34 4.08
CA ALA A 3 -1.08 -12.63 3.47
C ALA A 3 -1.08 -12.72 1.93
N GLU A 4 0.09 -12.61 1.30
CA GLU A 4 0.23 -12.74 -0.16
C GLU A 4 -0.06 -14.16 -0.65
N GLN A 5 0.38 -15.17 0.12
CA GLN A 5 0.08 -16.57 -0.17
C GLN A 5 -1.43 -16.86 -0.04
N ARG A 6 -2.11 -16.26 0.95
CA ARG A 6 -3.57 -16.36 1.09
C ARG A 6 -4.29 -15.75 -0.11
N LEU A 7 -3.90 -14.54 -0.54
CA LEU A 7 -4.47 -13.89 -1.72
C LEU A 7 -4.21 -14.70 -3.01
N ALA A 8 -3.01 -15.25 -3.18
CA ALA A 8 -2.66 -16.10 -4.32
C ALA A 8 -3.51 -17.39 -4.35
N ASN A 9 -3.72 -18.03 -3.19
CA ASN A 9 -4.60 -19.19 -3.07
C ASN A 9 -6.05 -18.85 -3.42
N LEU A 10 -6.55 -17.70 -2.98
CA LEU A 10 -7.90 -17.22 -3.30
C LEU A 10 -8.04 -16.83 -4.78
N ARG A 11 -6.96 -16.45 -5.47
CA ARG A 11 -6.98 -16.21 -6.92
C ARG A 11 -6.80 -17.47 -7.77
N ALA A 12 -6.17 -18.51 -7.20
CA ALA A 12 -5.91 -19.75 -7.93
C ALA A 12 -7.21 -20.46 -8.36
N ALA A 13 -7.24 -20.97 -9.59
CA ALA A 13 -8.40 -21.60 -10.23
C ALA A 13 -8.70 -23.02 -9.71
N ARG A 14 -8.77 -23.21 -8.38
CA ARG A 14 -9.08 -24.51 -7.75
C ARG A 14 -10.46 -25.08 -8.12
N ARG A 15 -11.33 -24.30 -8.76
CA ARG A 15 -12.64 -24.73 -9.29
C ARG A 15 -12.58 -25.48 -10.61
N MET A 16 -11.45 -25.51 -11.33
CA MET A 16 -11.37 -26.23 -12.62
C MET A 16 -11.74 -27.72 -12.47
N PRO A 17 -11.17 -28.48 -11.52
CA PRO A 17 -11.59 -29.86 -11.27
C PRO A 17 -13.05 -30.01 -10.83
N GLU A 18 -13.57 -29.09 -10.00
CA GLU A 18 -14.97 -29.12 -9.53
C GLU A 18 -15.95 -28.87 -10.69
N LEU A 19 -15.65 -27.91 -11.57
CA LEU A 19 -16.43 -27.64 -12.77
C LEU A 19 -16.36 -28.79 -13.77
N ASP A 20 -15.22 -29.47 -13.87
CA ASP A 20 -15.07 -30.64 -14.74
C ASP A 20 -15.91 -31.82 -14.25
N VAL A 21 -16.03 -32.03 -12.94
CA VAL A 21 -16.97 -33.02 -12.35
C VAL A 21 -18.41 -32.68 -12.71
N VAL A 22 -18.83 -31.42 -12.56
CA VAL A 22 -20.20 -31.01 -12.87
C VAL A 22 -20.48 -31.09 -14.38
N ARG A 23 -19.51 -30.74 -15.23
CA ARG A 23 -19.62 -30.92 -16.69
C ARG A 23 -19.80 -32.39 -17.07
N ALA A 24 -19.05 -33.28 -16.42
CA ALA A 24 -19.19 -34.71 -16.64
C ALA A 24 -20.59 -35.22 -16.22
N GLN A 25 -21.14 -34.71 -15.12
CA GLN A 25 -22.51 -35.03 -14.68
C GLN A 25 -23.57 -34.54 -15.67
N VAL A 26 -23.45 -33.31 -16.19
CA VAL A 26 -24.35 -32.79 -17.23
C VAL A 26 -24.27 -33.64 -18.49
N ALA A 27 -23.06 -34.01 -18.93
CA ALA A 27 -22.86 -34.88 -20.09
C ALA A 27 -23.51 -36.27 -19.90
N GLN A 28 -23.37 -36.86 -18.70
CA GLN A 28 -24.01 -38.11 -18.35
C GLN A 28 -25.55 -38.01 -18.38
N ALA A 29 -26.11 -36.96 -17.77
CA ALA A 29 -27.57 -36.73 -17.77
C ALA A 29 -28.11 -36.49 -19.18
N ALA A 30 -27.38 -35.74 -20.01
CA ALA A 30 -27.74 -35.50 -21.40
C ALA A 30 -27.74 -36.79 -22.23
N ALA A 31 -26.75 -37.68 -22.03
CA ALA A 31 -26.72 -38.98 -22.68
C ALA A 31 -27.93 -39.86 -22.29
N ALA A 32 -28.31 -39.85 -21.01
CA ALA A 32 -29.49 -40.57 -20.53
C ALA A 32 -30.79 -40.01 -21.14
N ARG A 33 -30.93 -38.68 -21.21
CA ARG A 33 -32.05 -38.02 -21.91
C ARG A 33 -32.12 -38.47 -23.38
N THR A 34 -31.01 -38.42 -24.13
CA THR A 34 -31.00 -38.83 -25.54
C THR A 34 -31.43 -40.29 -25.73
N LEU A 35 -31.00 -41.18 -24.83
CA LEU A 35 -31.44 -42.58 -24.82
C LEU A 35 -32.95 -42.69 -24.58
N SER A 36 -33.47 -42.01 -23.55
CA SER A 36 -34.90 -42.01 -23.21
C SER A 36 -35.77 -41.41 -24.33
N GLU A 37 -35.28 -40.39 -25.02
CA GLU A 37 -35.95 -39.74 -26.15
C GLU A 37 -36.05 -40.69 -27.34
N THR A 38 -34.96 -41.41 -27.65
CA THR A 38 -34.95 -42.43 -28.70
C THR A 38 -35.89 -43.58 -28.37
N GLN A 39 -35.92 -44.02 -27.10
CA GLN A 39 -36.82 -45.08 -26.64
C GLN A 39 -38.29 -44.66 -26.70
N LEU A 40 -38.61 -43.43 -26.29
CA LEU A 40 -39.97 -42.88 -26.39
C LEU A 40 -40.43 -42.84 -27.85
N ALA A 41 -39.60 -42.32 -28.77
CA ALA A 41 -39.91 -42.26 -30.18
C ALA A 41 -40.12 -43.66 -30.82
N GLN A 42 -39.37 -44.67 -30.37
CA GLN A 42 -39.57 -46.05 -30.82
C GLN A 42 -40.89 -46.63 -30.29
N GLN A 43 -41.20 -46.42 -29.01
CA GLN A 43 -42.44 -46.91 -28.42
C GLN A 43 -43.68 -46.23 -29.01
N GLU A 44 -43.61 -44.93 -29.33
CA GLU A 44 -44.68 -44.21 -30.03
C GLU A 44 -45.02 -44.85 -31.39
N LYS A 45 -44.01 -45.25 -32.15
CA LYS A 45 -44.20 -45.98 -33.43
C LYS A 45 -44.85 -47.35 -33.23
N LEU A 46 -44.40 -48.10 -32.22
CA LEU A 46 -44.96 -49.43 -31.91
C LEU A 46 -46.40 -49.34 -31.41
N PHE A 47 -46.73 -48.31 -30.62
CA PHE A 47 -48.09 -48.06 -30.14
C PHE A 47 -49.03 -47.70 -31.29
N ALA A 48 -48.59 -46.84 -32.22
CA ALA A 48 -49.35 -46.53 -33.43
C ALA A 48 -49.62 -47.75 -34.31
N GLY A 49 -48.72 -48.74 -34.30
CA GLY A 49 -48.89 -50.04 -34.95
C GLY A 49 -49.71 -51.07 -34.15
N GLY A 50 -50.17 -50.75 -32.93
CA GLY A 50 -50.95 -51.65 -32.08
C GLY A 50 -50.15 -52.75 -31.37
N PHE A 51 -48.81 -52.67 -31.35
CA PHE A 51 -47.93 -53.72 -30.83
C PHE A 51 -47.64 -53.63 -29.32
N ILE A 52 -47.97 -52.51 -28.68
CA ILE A 52 -47.73 -52.30 -27.24
C ILE A 52 -48.93 -51.65 -26.56
N SER A 53 -48.99 -51.77 -25.23
CA SER A 53 -50.07 -51.20 -24.42
C SER A 53 -49.89 -49.70 -24.16
N ARG A 54 -50.98 -49.02 -23.82
CA ARG A 54 -50.94 -47.61 -23.39
C ARG A 54 -50.06 -47.38 -22.15
N ALA A 55 -50.01 -48.36 -21.25
CA ALA A 55 -49.15 -48.30 -20.07
C ALA A 55 -47.65 -48.25 -20.43
N ALA A 56 -47.24 -48.90 -21.53
CA ALA A 56 -45.84 -48.89 -21.96
C ALA A 56 -45.40 -47.50 -22.44
N ILE A 57 -46.20 -46.85 -23.28
CA ILE A 57 -45.91 -45.49 -23.75
C ILE A 57 -45.96 -44.46 -22.61
N ASP A 58 -46.91 -44.59 -21.68
CA ASP A 58 -46.98 -43.72 -20.49
C ASP A 58 -45.72 -43.88 -19.62
N GLN A 59 -45.21 -45.09 -19.46
CA GLN A 59 -43.95 -45.35 -18.76
C GLN A 59 -42.73 -44.77 -19.48
N ALA A 60 -42.67 -44.87 -20.81
CA ALA A 60 -41.59 -44.28 -21.60
C ALA A 60 -41.60 -42.75 -21.52
N ARG A 61 -42.80 -42.13 -21.56
CA ARG A 61 -42.95 -40.68 -21.40
C ARG A 61 -42.51 -40.23 -20.01
N ALA A 62 -42.93 -40.93 -18.95
CA ALA A 62 -42.50 -40.62 -17.59
C ALA A 62 -40.97 -40.77 -17.40
N ASN A 63 -40.34 -41.77 -18.04
CA ASN A 63 -38.89 -41.92 -18.02
C ASN A 63 -38.18 -40.75 -18.73
N HIS A 64 -38.69 -40.33 -19.89
CA HIS A 64 -38.13 -39.19 -20.61
C HIS A 64 -38.27 -37.87 -19.83
N GLU A 65 -39.44 -37.62 -19.24
CA GLU A 65 -39.67 -36.44 -18.39
C GLU A 65 -38.75 -36.43 -17.16
N ARG A 66 -38.53 -37.59 -16.53
CA ARG A 66 -37.57 -37.72 -15.42
C ARG A 66 -36.14 -37.37 -15.87
N ASP A 67 -35.70 -37.90 -17.00
CA ASP A 67 -34.32 -37.68 -17.47
C ASP A 67 -34.12 -36.24 -17.98
N MET A 68 -35.17 -35.62 -18.54
CA MET A 68 -35.23 -34.18 -18.79
C MET A 68 -35.05 -33.34 -17.51
N ALA A 69 -35.79 -33.68 -16.45
CA ALA A 69 -35.67 -32.99 -15.16
C ALA A 69 -34.27 -33.15 -14.56
N ARG A 70 -33.63 -34.33 -14.70
CA ARG A 70 -32.25 -34.56 -14.26
C ARG A 70 -31.22 -33.70 -14.99
N VAL A 71 -31.40 -33.46 -16.29
CA VAL A 71 -30.53 -32.54 -17.04
C VAL A 71 -30.68 -31.12 -16.48
N ALA A 72 -31.92 -30.64 -16.30
CA ALA A 72 -32.18 -29.31 -15.76
C ALA A 72 -31.61 -29.13 -14.35
N GLU A 73 -31.69 -30.16 -13.50
CA GLU A 73 -31.08 -30.20 -12.17
C GLU A 73 -29.55 -30.10 -12.26
N ALA A 74 -28.90 -30.96 -13.05
CA ALA A 74 -27.44 -30.96 -13.18
C ALA A 74 -26.91 -29.62 -13.74
N GLU A 75 -27.62 -29.02 -14.70
CA GLU A 75 -27.29 -27.69 -15.21
C GLU A 75 -27.46 -26.60 -14.14
N ALA A 76 -28.50 -26.68 -13.31
CA ALA A 76 -28.69 -25.75 -12.20
C ALA A 76 -27.55 -25.87 -11.17
N GLN A 77 -27.14 -27.09 -10.84
CA GLN A 77 -25.97 -27.34 -10.00
C GLN A 77 -24.68 -26.75 -10.62
N GLY A 78 -24.52 -26.87 -11.94
CA GLY A 78 -23.43 -26.24 -12.69
C GLY A 78 -23.43 -24.72 -12.62
N ARG A 79 -24.60 -24.08 -12.76
CA ARG A 79 -24.73 -22.62 -12.58
C ARG A 79 -24.35 -22.21 -11.16
N VAL A 80 -24.78 -22.94 -10.14
CA VAL A 80 -24.41 -22.67 -8.73
C VAL A 80 -22.91 -22.84 -8.50
N ALA A 81 -22.29 -23.87 -9.06
CA ALA A 81 -20.84 -24.08 -8.97
C ALA A 81 -20.03 -22.97 -9.68
N GLN A 82 -20.60 -22.36 -10.73
CA GLN A 82 -20.00 -21.23 -11.44
C GLN A 82 -20.17 -19.89 -10.70
N LEU A 83 -21.20 -19.73 -9.87
CA LEU A 83 -21.40 -18.49 -9.13
C LEU A 83 -20.20 -18.19 -8.21
N THR A 84 -19.62 -17.00 -8.38
CA THR A 84 -18.49 -16.47 -7.60
C THR A 84 -18.91 -15.83 -6.28
N LEU A 85 -20.22 -15.87 -5.95
CA LEU A 85 -20.80 -15.30 -4.74
C LEU A 85 -20.01 -15.75 -3.50
N GLY A 86 -19.34 -14.80 -2.85
CA GLY A 86 -18.48 -15.00 -1.68
C GLY A 86 -16.99 -14.74 -1.94
N ARG A 87 -16.45 -15.19 -3.08
CA ARG A 87 -15.00 -15.17 -3.30
C ARG A 87 -14.47 -13.80 -3.70
N GLU A 88 -15.25 -12.96 -4.37
CA GLU A 88 -14.84 -11.58 -4.66
C GLU A 88 -14.70 -10.74 -3.39
N ALA A 89 -15.60 -10.92 -2.43
CA ALA A 89 -15.51 -10.27 -1.13
C ALA A 89 -14.28 -10.76 -0.36
N GLU A 90 -14.02 -12.07 -0.35
CA GLU A 90 -12.83 -12.66 0.26
C GLU A 90 -11.52 -12.21 -0.42
N ILE A 91 -11.49 -12.13 -1.76
CA ILE A 91 -10.33 -11.64 -2.51
C ILE A 91 -10.09 -10.17 -2.18
N ARG A 92 -11.14 -9.34 -2.11
CA ARG A 92 -11.01 -7.92 -1.72
C ARG A 92 -10.51 -7.78 -0.29
N ALA A 93 -11.04 -8.57 0.64
CA ALA A 93 -10.58 -8.58 2.04
C ALA A 93 -9.11 -9.00 2.14
N ALA A 94 -8.71 -10.09 1.48
CA ALA A 94 -7.32 -10.55 1.47
C ALA A 94 -6.37 -9.55 0.78
N ALA A 95 -6.82 -8.85 -0.26
CA ALA A 95 -6.05 -7.78 -0.88
C ALA A 95 -5.85 -6.60 0.08
N ALA A 96 -6.89 -6.22 0.82
CA ALA A 96 -6.78 -5.18 1.85
C ALA A 96 -5.83 -5.60 2.99
N GLU A 97 -5.84 -6.87 3.41
CA GLU A 97 -4.88 -7.40 4.38
C GLU A 97 -3.42 -7.30 3.88
N VAL A 98 -3.17 -7.59 2.59
CA VAL A 98 -1.84 -7.42 1.99
C VAL A 98 -1.40 -5.97 2.01
N GLU A 99 -2.27 -5.04 1.63
CA GLU A 99 -1.96 -3.61 1.66
C GLU A 99 -1.73 -3.09 3.09
N ALA A 100 -2.51 -3.56 4.06
CA ALA A 100 -2.30 -3.24 5.47
C ALA A 100 -0.92 -3.74 5.96
N ALA A 101 -0.54 -4.97 5.59
CA ALA A 101 0.76 -5.54 5.94
C ALA A 101 1.92 -4.76 5.30
N ARG A 102 1.77 -4.31 4.05
CA ARG A 102 2.75 -3.45 3.36
C ARG A 102 2.88 -2.08 4.01
N ALA A 103 1.76 -1.48 4.41
CA ALA A 103 1.78 -0.21 5.14
C ALA A 103 2.47 -0.35 6.50
N ALA A 104 2.25 -1.45 7.22
CA ALA A 104 2.95 -1.74 8.47
C ALA A 104 4.46 -1.91 8.26
N LEU A 105 4.89 -2.59 7.19
CA LEU A 105 6.30 -2.70 6.81
C LEU A 105 6.90 -1.30 6.54
N ALA A 106 6.25 -0.51 5.68
CA ALA A 106 6.72 0.83 5.35
C ALA A 106 6.81 1.76 6.58
N GLN A 107 5.86 1.64 7.52
CA GLN A 107 5.91 2.36 8.78
C GLN A 107 7.09 1.89 9.65
N GLY A 108 7.37 0.58 9.69
CA GLY A 108 8.53 0.00 10.37
C GLY A 108 9.84 0.52 9.79
N ASP A 109 9.97 0.52 8.47
CA ASP A 109 11.14 1.02 7.75
C ASP A 109 11.34 2.52 7.99
N TRP A 110 10.26 3.31 7.97
CA TRP A 110 10.32 4.73 8.29
C TRP A 110 10.83 4.96 9.72
N ARG A 111 10.30 4.22 10.71
CA ARG A 111 10.75 4.31 12.12
C ARG A 111 12.21 3.88 12.27
N LEU A 112 12.64 2.87 11.54
CA LEU A 112 14.04 2.44 11.51
C LEU A 112 14.93 3.54 10.93
N GLY A 113 14.50 4.17 9.83
CA GLY A 113 15.18 5.32 9.23
C GLY A 113 15.30 6.50 10.20
N GLN A 114 14.28 6.77 11.02
CA GLN A 114 14.33 7.83 12.05
C GLN A 114 15.37 7.58 13.16
N ARG A 115 15.89 6.35 13.30
CA ARG A 115 16.99 6.06 14.25
C ARG A 115 18.34 6.58 13.79
N ARG A 116 18.46 6.92 12.50
CA ARG A 116 19.68 7.50 11.93
C ARG A 116 19.38 8.92 11.48
N ILE A 117 19.92 9.89 12.23
CA ILE A 117 19.80 11.29 11.91
C ILE A 117 21.03 11.71 11.13
N SER A 118 20.82 12.32 9.97
CA SER A 118 21.87 12.90 9.14
C SER A 118 21.77 14.43 9.15
N ALA A 119 22.86 15.12 8.84
CA ALA A 119 22.85 16.57 8.72
C ALA A 119 21.84 17.01 7.63
N PRO A 120 21.09 18.12 7.83
CA PRO A 120 20.03 18.54 6.90
C PRO A 120 20.51 18.96 5.50
N ARG A 121 21.78 19.32 5.35
CA ARG A 121 22.38 19.77 4.08
C ARG A 121 23.70 19.05 3.86
N ALA A 122 23.95 18.69 2.60
CA ALA A 122 25.23 18.14 2.14
C ALA A 122 26.27 19.24 1.90
N ALA A 123 26.36 20.22 2.81
CA ALA A 123 27.39 21.25 2.80
C ALA A 123 28.33 21.01 3.99
N PRO A 124 29.59 21.47 3.93
CA PRO A 124 30.40 21.51 5.13
C PRO A 124 29.74 22.42 6.18
N MET A 125 29.69 21.92 7.41
CA MET A 125 29.08 22.58 8.56
C MET A 125 29.97 22.33 9.78
N LEU A 126 30.10 23.33 10.64
CA LEU A 126 30.81 23.19 11.89
C LEU A 126 29.85 22.70 12.97
N VAL A 127 30.30 21.75 13.79
CA VAL A 127 29.60 21.40 15.03
C VAL A 127 29.96 22.46 16.06
N GLN A 128 28.97 23.26 16.48
CA GLN A 128 29.18 24.30 17.48
C GLN A 128 29.18 23.69 18.88
N ASP A 129 28.18 22.84 19.17
CA ASP A 129 27.98 22.20 20.47
C ASP A 129 27.43 20.79 20.30
N THR A 130 27.83 19.88 21.19
CA THR A 130 27.29 18.52 21.32
C THR A 130 26.67 18.38 22.71
N TYR A 131 25.37 18.11 22.77
CA TYR A 131 24.60 18.13 24.02
C TYR A 131 24.55 16.77 24.74
N PHE A 132 24.88 15.68 24.04
CA PHE A 132 24.85 14.32 24.58
C PHE A 132 26.04 13.51 24.06
N ASN A 133 26.54 12.61 24.89
CA ASN A 133 27.63 11.69 24.56
C ASN A 133 27.11 10.32 24.13
N GLU A 134 27.99 9.53 23.51
CA GLU A 134 27.68 8.14 23.16
C GLU A 134 27.34 7.33 24.42
N GLY A 135 26.23 6.59 24.36
CA GLY A 135 25.71 5.79 25.48
C GLY A 135 24.68 6.52 26.36
N GLU A 136 24.51 7.83 26.20
CA GLU A 136 23.50 8.58 26.94
C GLU A 136 22.09 8.39 26.35
N TRP A 137 21.08 8.43 27.22
CA TRP A 137 19.67 8.37 26.82
C TRP A 137 19.14 9.76 26.49
N VAL A 138 18.62 9.93 25.27
CA VAL A 138 18.07 11.22 24.79
C VAL A 138 16.53 11.17 24.74
N PRO A 139 15.82 12.03 25.48
CA PRO A 139 14.37 12.17 25.34
C PRO A 139 13.97 12.67 23.95
N ALA A 140 12.80 12.25 23.47
CA ALA A 140 12.27 12.70 22.17
C ALA A 140 12.11 14.23 22.12
N GLY A 141 12.48 14.83 20.98
CA GLY A 141 12.39 16.28 20.76
C GLY A 141 13.53 17.11 21.38
N ARG A 142 14.55 16.48 21.96
CA ARG A 142 15.73 17.19 22.46
C ARG A 142 16.81 17.32 21.37
N PRO A 143 17.44 18.50 21.22
CA PRO A 143 18.54 18.68 20.29
C PRO A 143 19.76 17.89 20.77
N VAL A 144 20.44 17.20 19.86
CA VAL A 144 21.65 16.42 20.16
C VAL A 144 22.92 17.18 19.78
N VAL A 145 22.89 17.88 18.64
CA VAL A 145 24.01 18.65 18.10
C VAL A 145 23.52 20.00 17.60
N SER A 146 24.30 21.05 17.85
CA SER A 146 24.15 22.37 17.24
C SER A 146 25.08 22.50 16.04
N LEU A 147 24.52 22.83 14.87
CA LEU A 147 25.27 22.94 13.62
C LEU A 147 25.30 24.39 13.14
N LEU A 148 26.48 24.86 12.72
CA LEU A 148 26.71 26.16 12.13
C LEU A 148 27.07 25.99 10.63
N PRO A 149 26.14 26.31 9.70
CA PRO A 149 26.42 26.27 8.27
C PRO A 149 27.45 27.33 7.86
N GLU A 150 28.27 27.03 6.85
CA GLU A 150 29.15 28.02 6.24
C GLU A 150 28.38 29.23 5.68
N GLY A 151 28.98 30.42 5.80
CA GLY A 151 28.38 31.69 5.34
C GLY A 151 27.37 32.33 6.29
N ASN A 152 26.97 31.65 7.37
CA ASN A 152 26.07 32.21 8.40
C ASN A 152 26.80 32.85 9.59
N VAL A 153 28.11 33.04 9.50
CA VAL A 153 28.88 33.75 10.52
C VAL A 153 28.65 35.26 10.35
N LYS A 154 28.17 35.91 11.41
CA LYS A 154 27.97 37.37 11.45
C LYS A 154 28.72 37.94 12.65
N VAL A 155 29.42 39.04 12.42
CA VAL A 155 30.05 39.81 13.49
C VAL A 155 29.02 40.83 13.99
N ARG A 156 28.79 40.83 15.30
CA ARG A 156 27.95 41.83 15.96
C ARG A 156 28.85 42.76 16.77
N PHE A 157 28.74 44.05 16.51
CA PHE A 157 29.41 45.09 17.26
C PHE A 157 28.41 46.17 17.67
N PHE A 158 28.76 46.94 18.69
CA PHE A 158 27.93 48.02 19.21
C PHE A 158 28.59 49.36 18.89
N VAL A 159 27.77 50.34 18.49
CA VAL A 159 28.21 51.69 18.17
C VAL A 159 27.54 52.69 19.09
N THR A 160 28.22 53.79 19.40
CA THR A 160 27.62 54.85 20.21
C THR A 160 26.55 55.60 19.42
N GLU A 161 25.59 56.22 20.11
CA GLU A 161 24.52 57.03 19.48
C GLU A 161 25.09 58.11 18.55
N ARG A 162 26.19 58.76 18.97
CA ARG A 162 26.86 59.80 18.17
C ARG A 162 27.40 59.25 16.85
N GLN A 163 27.88 58.01 16.83
CA GLN A 163 28.43 57.37 15.64
C GLN A 163 27.33 56.81 14.72
N LEU A 164 26.18 56.43 15.29
CA LEU A 164 25.07 55.81 14.55
C LEU A 164 24.58 56.69 13.39
N GLY A 165 24.56 58.02 13.56
CA GLY A 165 24.13 58.96 12.52
C GLY A 165 24.98 58.95 11.24
N GLY A 166 26.21 58.44 11.31
CA GLY A 166 27.14 58.34 10.17
C GLY A 166 27.19 56.97 9.51
N ILE A 167 26.47 55.96 10.00
CA ILE A 167 26.56 54.57 9.56
C ILE A 167 25.31 54.15 8.78
N ARG A 168 25.50 53.48 7.65
CA ARG A 168 24.43 52.98 6.78
C ARG A 168 24.59 51.50 6.48
N GLN A 169 23.47 50.86 6.17
CA GLN A 169 23.49 49.49 5.66
C GLN A 169 24.22 49.47 4.31
N GLY A 170 25.09 48.48 4.12
CA GLY A 170 25.95 48.35 2.95
C GLY A 170 27.34 48.98 3.10
N ASP A 171 27.58 49.77 4.15
CA ASP A 171 28.90 50.37 4.36
C ASP A 171 29.99 49.29 4.54
N PRO A 172 31.19 49.49 3.95
CA PRO A 172 32.31 48.59 4.13
C PRO A 172 32.90 48.75 5.53
N VAL A 173 33.22 47.63 6.16
CA VAL A 173 33.89 47.58 7.46
C VAL A 173 35.04 46.58 7.40
N SER A 174 36.05 46.79 8.24
CA SER A 174 37.17 45.88 8.38
C SER A 174 37.15 45.26 9.77
N VAL A 175 37.18 43.93 9.84
CA VAL A 175 37.16 43.17 11.09
C VAL A 175 38.53 42.57 11.33
N SER A 176 39.09 42.79 12.51
CA SER A 176 40.28 42.08 12.99
C SER A 176 39.93 41.23 14.20
N CYS A 177 40.63 40.12 14.39
CA CYS A 177 40.56 39.30 15.59
C CYS A 177 41.95 38.80 15.98
N ASP A 178 42.14 38.52 17.26
CA ASP A 178 43.38 37.93 17.77
C ASP A 178 43.57 36.54 17.15
N GLY A 179 44.53 36.43 16.23
CA GLY A 179 44.82 35.20 15.47
C GLY A 179 44.18 35.10 14.09
N CYS A 180 43.37 36.07 13.65
CA CYS A 180 42.80 36.09 12.29
C CYS A 180 43.83 36.48 11.20
N GLY A 181 44.98 37.05 11.58
CA GLY A 181 45.97 37.58 10.64
C GLY A 181 45.52 38.91 10.02
N SER A 182 45.43 38.96 8.69
CA SER A 182 45.01 40.17 7.96
C SER A 182 43.56 40.55 8.24
N ALA A 183 43.27 41.85 8.23
CA ALA A 183 41.92 42.34 8.45
C ALA A 183 40.93 41.80 7.40
N ILE A 184 39.78 41.33 7.86
CA ILE A 184 38.75 40.68 7.05
C ILE A 184 37.78 41.75 6.53
N PRO A 185 37.64 41.93 5.22
CA PRO A 185 36.66 42.85 4.67
C PRO A 185 35.24 42.31 4.88
N ALA A 186 34.34 43.16 5.37
CA ALA A 186 32.94 42.84 5.61
C ALA A 186 32.03 44.03 5.26
N THR A 187 30.72 43.80 5.24
CA THR A 187 29.71 44.82 4.95
C THR A 187 28.62 44.82 6.02
N ILE A 188 28.08 46.01 6.32
CA ILE A 188 27.00 46.14 7.29
C ILE A 188 25.70 45.61 6.66
N SER A 189 25.30 44.41 7.07
CA SER A 189 24.08 43.77 6.55
C SER A 189 22.80 44.18 7.29
N PHE A 190 22.89 44.66 8.53
CA PHE A 190 21.72 45.01 9.36
C PHE A 190 22.08 45.98 10.49
N ILE A 191 21.20 46.93 10.78
CA ILE A 191 21.29 47.85 11.91
C ILE A 191 20.03 47.70 12.77
N SER A 192 20.20 47.39 14.06
CA SER A 192 19.08 47.23 15.00
C SER A 192 18.39 48.55 15.28
N ARG A 193 17.04 48.56 15.29
CA ARG A 193 16.22 49.72 15.70
C ARG A 193 16.04 49.83 17.22
N GLN A 194 16.46 48.81 17.96
CA GLN A 194 16.40 48.76 19.42
C GLN A 194 17.80 48.89 20.00
N SER A 195 17.94 49.68 21.07
CA SER A 195 19.20 49.79 21.82
C SER A 195 19.54 48.45 22.46
N GLY A 196 20.75 47.95 22.22
CA GLY A 196 21.29 46.79 22.92
C GLY A 196 22.40 47.22 23.86
N TYR A 197 22.46 46.60 25.03
CA TYR A 197 23.58 46.77 25.96
C TYR A 197 24.68 45.78 25.62
N THR A 198 25.93 46.22 25.70
CA THR A 198 27.10 45.32 25.65
C THR A 198 27.03 44.39 26.87
N PRO A 199 27.03 43.06 26.69
CA PRO A 199 27.14 42.15 27.83
C PRO A 199 28.41 42.49 28.63
N PRO A 200 28.38 42.50 29.97
CA PRO A 200 29.57 42.76 30.76
C PRO A 200 30.64 41.72 30.42
N ILE A 201 31.84 42.21 30.14
CA ILE A 201 33.02 41.38 29.98
C ILE A 201 33.35 40.87 31.39
N ILE A 202 33.19 39.57 31.64
CA ILE A 202 33.69 38.91 32.86
C ILE A 202 35.12 38.44 32.59
#